data_AF-A0A964TXQ8-F1
#
_entry.id   AF-A0A964TXQ8-F1
#
_cell.length_a   1.000
_cell.length_b   1.000
_cell.length_c   1.000
_cell.angle_alpha   90.00
_cell.angle_beta   90.00
_cell.angle_gamma   90.00
#
_symmetry.space_group_name_H-M   'P 1'
#
loop_
_entity.id
_entity.type
_entity.pdbx_description
1 polymer ?
#
loop_
_entity_poly.entity_id
_entity_poly.type
_entity_poly.pdbx_seq_one_letter_code
_entity_poly.pdbx_strand_id
1 'polypeptide(L)'
;MYSPRHLFRVARRGLTDMLPALRQAFNDRPEDDRLDRVFGPWPRLMVLAATLIGLGLGYGLQNLLGDIFIFEFINLAAVLFGTGYALVYRRYLFHDPAASEDDFPWLAAALIPPGLALVLVAFAGRWLGGFETLAGAPAWTAIGGILDALADSLAVAAGLTIAVAALCYSKAWREAFKALVSRLIVFKIMVWVMVLVFVEIGIVGPILGALVEGLLGIDLPDWLGDFADQLTYAVLMTTIYLAIIGGTWTACRRSFGRLLREGEVDVLETLKTMAETPGKRRRAARKARKQAARDARAQSDRAEPPSS
;
A
#
# COMPACT_ATOMS: atom_id res chain seq x y z
N MET A 1 10.64 -13.58 -9.95
CA MET A 1 10.51 -13.19 -8.53
C MET A 1 11.26 -11.89 -8.28
N TYR A 2 10.71 -10.99 -7.46
CA TYR A 2 11.40 -9.78 -7.02
C TYR A 2 12.49 -10.16 -6.02
N SER A 3 13.69 -9.56 -6.09
CA SER A 3 14.69 -9.83 -5.07
C SER A 3 14.32 -9.09 -3.77
N PRO A 4 14.46 -9.71 -2.59
CA PRO A 4 14.21 -9.04 -1.30
C PRO A 4 15.01 -7.75 -1.15
N ARG A 5 16.23 -7.71 -1.69
CA ARG A 5 17.08 -6.52 -1.76
C ARG A 5 16.43 -5.37 -2.53
N HIS A 6 15.64 -5.66 -3.56
CA HIS A 6 14.92 -4.64 -4.31
C HIS A 6 13.75 -4.07 -3.51
N LEU A 7 12.94 -4.94 -2.87
CA LEU A 7 11.82 -4.53 -2.03
C LEU A 7 12.29 -3.65 -0.87
N PHE A 8 13.35 -4.07 -0.17
CA PHE A 8 13.94 -3.29 0.91
C PHE A 8 14.45 -1.93 0.46
N ARG A 9 15.06 -1.85 -0.74
CA ARG A 9 15.53 -0.57 -1.30
C ARG A 9 14.36 0.36 -1.63
N VAL A 10 13.25 -0.17 -2.14
CA VAL A 10 12.04 0.62 -2.44
C VAL A 10 11.40 1.10 -1.14
N ALA A 11 11.22 0.21 -0.16
CA ALA A 11 10.70 0.54 1.16
C ALA A 11 11.55 1.63 1.83
N ARG A 12 12.87 1.43 1.90
CA ARG A 12 13.80 2.39 2.51
C ARG A 12 13.72 3.76 1.84
N ARG A 13 13.76 3.83 0.50
CA ARG A 13 13.68 5.11 -0.22
C ARG A 13 12.37 5.83 0.02
N GLY A 14 11.25 5.10 -0.01
CA GLY A 14 9.94 5.67 0.28
C GLY A 14 9.87 6.24 1.69
N LEU A 15 10.29 5.45 2.70
CA LEU A 15 10.28 5.87 4.10
C LEU A 15 11.22 7.05 4.38
N THR A 16 12.42 7.07 3.78
CA THR A 16 13.35 8.20 3.94
C THR A 16 12.83 9.48 3.31
N ASP A 17 12.03 9.39 2.24
CA ASP A 17 11.37 10.55 1.63
C ASP A 17 10.11 10.99 2.40
N MET A 18 9.41 10.04 3.02
CA MET A 18 8.23 10.30 3.84
C MET A 18 8.57 11.02 5.14
N LEU A 19 9.68 10.68 5.81
CA LEU A 19 10.03 11.24 7.12
C LEU A 19 10.16 12.79 7.13
N PRO A 20 10.88 13.41 6.18
CA PRO A 20 10.96 14.87 6.08
C PRO A 20 9.61 15.49 5.72
N ALA A 21 8.84 14.86 4.84
CA ALA A 21 7.50 15.31 4.46
C ALA A 21 6.53 15.28 5.65
N LEU A 22 6.63 14.26 6.51
CA LEU A 22 5.93 14.16 7.78
C LEU A 22 6.29 15.30 8.74
N ARG A 23 7.59 15.56 8.91
CA ARG A 23 8.06 16.66 9.75
C ARG A 23 7.60 18.01 9.24
N GLN A 24 7.58 18.19 7.92
CA GLN A 24 7.08 19.40 7.28
C GLN A 24 5.58 19.55 7.52
N ALA A 25 4.81 18.48 7.30
CA ALA A 25 3.36 18.51 7.40
C ALA A 25 2.78 18.65 8.82
N PHE A 26 3.57 18.32 9.84
CA PHE A 26 3.22 18.52 11.25
C PHE A 26 4.10 19.57 11.92
N ASN A 27 4.70 20.48 11.16
CA ASN A 27 5.45 21.59 11.73
C ASN A 27 4.49 22.52 12.52
N ASP A 28 4.99 23.14 13.58
CA ASP A 28 4.20 24.03 14.44
C ASP A 28 4.04 25.45 13.86
N ARG A 29 4.45 25.67 12.61
CA ARG A 29 4.32 26.97 11.92
C ARG A 29 2.99 27.03 11.16
N PRO A 30 2.00 27.82 11.63
CA PRO A 30 0.68 27.90 10.99
C PRO A 30 0.73 28.50 9.59
N GLU A 31 1.74 29.32 9.29
CA GLU A 31 1.91 30.00 8.00
C GLU A 31 2.36 29.04 6.88
N ASP A 32 2.93 27.89 7.23
CA ASP A 32 3.34 26.85 6.28
C ASP A 32 2.28 25.73 6.15
N ASP A 33 1.25 25.70 7.02
CA ASP A 33 0.23 24.66 7.04
C ASP A 33 -0.84 24.92 5.98
N ARG A 34 -0.76 24.19 4.88
CA ARG A 34 -1.69 24.29 3.75
C ARG A 34 -2.93 23.41 3.88
N LEU A 35 -3.04 22.65 4.97
CA LEU A 35 -4.20 21.80 5.23
C LEU A 35 -5.45 22.63 5.54
N ASP A 36 -5.29 23.87 5.97
CA ASP A 36 -6.38 24.82 6.25
C ASP A 36 -7.28 25.06 5.03
N ARG A 37 -6.70 25.07 3.82
CA ARG A 37 -7.43 25.21 2.55
C ARG A 37 -8.18 23.94 2.17
N VAL A 38 -7.69 22.78 2.60
CA VAL A 38 -8.26 21.47 2.27
C VAL A 38 -9.38 21.10 3.24
N PHE A 39 -9.15 21.33 4.54
CA PHE A 39 -10.01 20.86 5.63
C PHE A 39 -10.68 22.00 6.42
N GLY A 40 -10.44 23.26 6.06
CA GLY A 40 -10.96 24.43 6.76
C GLY A 40 -10.07 24.89 7.93
N PRO A 41 -10.52 25.86 8.74
CA PRO A 41 -9.68 26.59 9.70
C PRO A 41 -9.08 25.76 10.84
N TRP A 42 -9.54 24.52 11.03
CA TRP A 42 -9.07 23.61 12.07
C TRP A 42 -8.67 22.26 11.46
N PRO A 43 -7.64 22.21 10.59
CA PRO A 43 -7.36 21.03 9.77
C PRO A 43 -7.05 19.79 10.60
N ARG A 44 -6.28 19.95 11.69
CA ARG A 44 -5.92 18.85 12.61
C ARG A 44 -7.15 18.27 13.31
N LEU A 45 -8.05 19.13 13.78
CA LEU A 45 -9.31 18.73 14.42
C LEU A 45 -10.22 18.01 13.41
N MET A 46 -10.28 18.51 12.17
CA MET A 46 -11.08 17.90 11.10
C MET A 46 -10.54 16.54 10.69
N VAL A 47 -9.23 16.38 10.55
CA VAL A 47 -8.59 15.08 10.30
C VAL A 47 -8.88 14.10 11.45
N LEU A 48 -8.79 14.56 12.71
CA LEU A 48 -9.11 13.73 13.86
C LEU A 48 -10.60 13.35 13.89
N ALA A 49 -11.50 14.31 13.69
CA ALA A 49 -12.95 14.08 13.68
C ALA A 49 -13.34 13.14 12.54
N ALA A 50 -12.81 13.36 11.33
CA ALA A 50 -13.00 12.46 10.19
C ALA A 50 -12.47 11.06 10.49
N THR A 51 -11.33 10.94 11.19
CA THR A 51 -10.79 9.65 11.65
C THR A 51 -11.74 8.96 12.63
N LEU A 52 -12.23 9.65 13.66
CA LEU A 52 -13.14 9.05 14.64
C LEU A 52 -14.48 8.66 14.01
N ILE A 53 -15.08 9.54 13.20
CA ILE A 53 -16.33 9.29 12.50
C ILE A 53 -16.16 8.16 11.48
N GLY A 54 -15.08 8.17 10.69
CA GLY A 54 -14.81 7.14 9.69
C GLY A 54 -14.59 5.76 10.30
N LEU A 55 -13.92 5.69 11.46
CA LEU A 55 -13.81 4.45 12.23
C LEU A 55 -15.18 3.98 12.74
N GLY A 56 -15.94 4.87 13.39
CA GLY A 56 -17.24 4.53 13.94
C GLY A 56 -18.22 4.06 12.86
N LEU A 57 -18.32 4.78 11.75
CA LEU A 57 -19.16 4.40 10.62
C LEU A 57 -18.64 3.14 9.92
N GLY A 58 -17.33 3.02 9.71
CA GLY A 58 -16.73 1.89 9.02
C GLY A 58 -16.94 0.57 9.75
N TYR A 59 -16.62 0.53 11.05
CA TYR A 59 -16.85 -0.66 11.87
C TYR A 59 -18.34 -0.89 12.17
N GLY A 60 -19.14 0.17 12.30
CA GLY A 60 -20.60 0.05 12.40
C GLY A 60 -21.21 -0.61 11.17
N LEU A 61 -20.81 -0.18 9.96
CA LEU A 61 -21.21 -0.80 8.70
C LEU A 61 -20.67 -2.22 8.57
N GLN A 62 -19.44 -2.48 9.01
CA GLN A 62 -18.85 -3.82 9.02
C GLN A 62 -19.70 -4.78 9.88
N ASN A 63 -20.15 -4.34 11.05
CA ASN A 63 -21.01 -5.14 11.92
C ASN A 63 -22.41 -5.36 11.34
N LEU A 64 -22.97 -4.38 10.62
CA LEU A 64 -24.28 -4.50 9.99
C LEU A 64 -24.27 -5.38 8.73
N LEU A 65 -23.15 -5.40 8.01
CA LEU A 65 -23.00 -6.10 6.73
C LEU A 65 -22.15 -7.37 6.83
N GLY A 66 -21.74 -7.76 8.04
CA GLY A 66 -20.77 -8.84 8.30
C GLY A 66 -21.21 -10.21 7.80
N ASP A 67 -22.53 -10.45 7.71
CA ASP A 67 -23.09 -11.71 7.22
C ASP A 67 -22.98 -11.88 5.69
N ILE A 68 -22.56 -10.84 4.98
CA ILE A 68 -22.37 -10.88 3.53
C ILE A 68 -20.90 -11.18 3.23
N PHE A 69 -20.66 -12.35 2.63
CA PHE A 69 -19.33 -12.89 2.29
C PHE A 69 -18.37 -11.85 1.69
N ILE A 70 -18.83 -10.96 0.80
CA ILE A 70 -17.96 -9.96 0.16
C ILE A 70 -17.37 -8.94 1.17
N PHE A 71 -18.13 -8.59 2.21
CA PHE A 71 -17.69 -7.62 3.21
C PHE A 71 -16.80 -8.22 4.29
N GLU A 72 -16.76 -9.55 4.42
CA GLU A 72 -15.77 -10.26 5.24
C GLU A 72 -14.33 -10.03 4.74
N PHE A 73 -14.17 -9.81 3.42
CA PHE A 73 -12.86 -9.62 2.79
C PHE A 73 -12.44 -8.16 2.59
N ILE A 74 -13.32 -7.20 2.88
CA ILE A 74 -13.10 -5.78 2.64
C ILE A 74 -13.15 -5.03 3.97
N ASN A 75 -12.06 -4.32 4.32
CA ASN A 75 -12.08 -3.39 5.44
C ASN A 75 -12.87 -2.13 5.04
N LEU A 76 -14.13 -2.04 5.45
CA LEU A 76 -15.04 -0.96 5.06
C LEU A 76 -14.57 0.40 5.57
N ALA A 77 -13.97 0.45 6.75
CA ALA A 77 -13.38 1.68 7.28
C ALA A 77 -12.28 2.20 6.33
N ALA A 78 -11.36 1.33 5.89
CA ALA A 78 -10.32 1.71 4.95
C ALA A 78 -10.87 2.17 3.59
N VAL A 79 -11.96 1.56 3.11
CA VAL A 79 -12.65 2.00 1.89
C VAL A 79 -13.27 3.38 2.09
N LEU A 80 -13.99 3.61 3.18
CA LEU A 80 -14.60 4.90 3.50
C LEU A 80 -13.56 6.01 3.61
N PHE A 81 -12.44 5.75 4.30
CA PHE A 81 -11.32 6.68 4.34
C PHE A 81 -10.75 6.92 2.96
N GLY A 82 -10.47 5.87 2.20
CA GLY A 82 -9.92 5.96 0.86
C GLY A 82 -10.77 6.82 -0.07
N THR A 83 -12.08 6.58 -0.09
CA THR A 83 -13.04 7.33 -0.89
C THR A 83 -13.23 8.76 -0.40
N GLY A 84 -13.41 8.96 0.90
CA GLY A 84 -13.64 10.28 1.49
C GLY A 84 -12.46 11.22 1.29
N TYR A 85 -11.25 10.77 1.61
CA TYR A 85 -10.03 11.54 1.39
C TYR A 85 -9.78 11.78 -0.10
N ALA A 86 -10.06 10.80 -0.96
CA ALA A 86 -9.91 10.99 -2.39
C ALA A 86 -10.83 12.08 -2.95
N LEU A 87 -12.07 12.16 -2.46
CA LEU A 87 -13.01 13.22 -2.85
C LEU A 87 -12.56 14.61 -2.38
N VAL A 88 -12.14 14.72 -1.11
CA VAL A 88 -11.67 15.99 -0.53
C VAL A 88 -10.43 16.48 -1.27
N TYR A 89 -9.44 15.60 -1.48
CA TYR A 89 -8.21 15.97 -2.18
C TYR A 89 -8.47 16.35 -3.63
N ARG A 90 -9.32 15.59 -4.32
CA ARG A 90 -9.70 15.92 -5.70
C ARG A 90 -10.41 17.27 -5.80
N ARG A 91 -11.31 17.57 -4.87
CA ARG A 91 -11.99 18.87 -4.83
C ARG A 91 -10.96 20.00 -4.69
N TYR A 92 -10.05 19.90 -3.74
CA TYR A 92 -8.98 20.87 -3.54
C TYR A 92 -8.09 21.02 -4.78
N LEU A 93 -7.53 19.92 -5.29
CA LEU A 93 -6.56 19.94 -6.39
C LEU A 93 -7.10 20.52 -7.71
N PHE A 94 -8.40 20.42 -7.96
CA PHE A 94 -9.00 20.85 -9.22
C PHE A 94 -9.90 22.09 -9.13
N HIS A 95 -10.20 22.58 -7.93
CA HIS A 95 -11.04 23.78 -7.75
C HIS A 95 -10.32 24.92 -7.03
N ASP A 96 -9.19 24.66 -6.36
CA ASP A 96 -8.38 25.72 -5.75
C ASP A 96 -7.23 26.12 -6.71
N PRO A 97 -7.17 27.37 -7.19
CA PRO A 97 -6.12 27.83 -8.10
C PRO A 97 -4.73 27.89 -7.45
N ALA A 98 -4.63 27.78 -6.12
CA ALA A 98 -3.36 27.77 -5.41
C ALA A 98 -2.75 26.37 -5.26
N ALA A 99 -3.42 25.32 -5.75
CA ALA A 99 -2.89 23.96 -5.73
C ALA A 99 -1.59 23.85 -6.54
N SER A 100 -0.58 23.22 -5.95
CA SER A 100 0.80 23.19 -6.41
C SER A 100 1.47 21.86 -6.07
N GLU A 101 2.62 21.58 -6.69
CA GLU A 101 3.35 20.33 -6.44
C GLU A 101 3.83 20.18 -4.99
N ASP A 102 4.03 21.30 -4.30
CA ASP A 102 4.48 21.37 -2.91
C ASP A 102 3.41 20.94 -1.89
N ASP A 103 2.16 20.74 -2.33
CA ASP A 103 1.05 20.33 -1.46
C ASP A 103 1.03 18.81 -1.21
N PHE A 104 1.74 18.02 -2.02
CA PHE A 104 1.76 16.56 -1.91
C PHE A 104 2.18 16.05 -0.51
N PRO A 105 3.28 16.53 0.11
CA PRO A 105 3.66 16.16 1.47
C PRO A 105 2.54 16.31 2.49
N TRP A 106 1.80 17.43 2.44
CA TRP A 106 0.73 17.76 3.37
C TRP A 106 -0.47 16.83 3.19
N LEU A 107 -0.94 16.67 1.95
CA LEU A 107 -2.04 15.77 1.62
C LEU A 107 -1.69 14.32 2.00
N ALA A 108 -0.47 13.88 1.72
CA ALA A 108 -0.08 12.52 2.06
C ALA A 108 0.10 12.32 3.58
N ALA A 109 0.54 13.35 4.31
CA ALA A 109 0.65 13.30 5.77
C ALA A 109 -0.72 13.29 6.48
N ALA A 110 -1.74 13.95 5.95
CA ALA A 110 -3.08 13.92 6.51
C ALA A 110 -3.76 12.53 6.44
N LEU A 111 -3.21 11.59 5.66
CA LEU A 111 -3.61 10.17 5.65
C LEU A 111 -2.93 9.33 6.75
N ILE A 112 -1.90 9.86 7.41
CA ILE A 112 -1.14 9.11 8.40
C ILE A 112 -1.95 8.87 9.67
N PRO A 113 -2.65 9.87 10.25
CA PRO A 113 -3.53 9.63 11.39
C PRO A 113 -4.59 8.54 11.13
N PRO A 114 -5.40 8.56 10.05
CA PRO A 114 -6.37 7.49 9.81
C PRO A 114 -5.69 6.16 9.48
N GLY A 115 -4.56 6.17 8.75
CA GLY A 115 -3.78 4.96 8.48
C GLY A 115 -3.27 4.29 9.76
N LEU A 116 -2.69 5.07 10.69
CA LEU A 116 -2.25 4.60 12.00
C LEU A 116 -3.43 4.13 12.84
N ALA A 117 -4.54 4.87 12.86
CA ALA A 117 -5.71 4.50 13.62
C ALA A 117 -6.31 3.16 13.14
N LEU A 118 -6.36 2.93 11.82
CA LEU A 118 -6.77 1.64 11.26
C LEU A 118 -5.82 0.50 11.66
N VAL A 119 -4.51 0.73 11.60
CA VAL A 119 -3.50 -0.26 12.04
C VAL A 119 -3.70 -0.57 13.53
N LEU A 120 -3.88 0.44 14.37
CA LEU A 120 -4.06 0.29 15.81
C LEU A 120 -5.37 -0.43 16.16
N VAL A 121 -6.48 -0.10 15.50
CA VAL A 121 -7.76 -0.77 15.74
C VAL A 121 -7.72 -2.22 15.25
N ALA A 122 -7.13 -2.48 14.08
CA ALA A 122 -6.92 -3.85 13.58
C ALA A 122 -6.03 -4.67 14.52
N PHE A 123 -4.96 -4.07 15.02
CA PHE A 123 -4.06 -4.70 15.98
C PHE A 123 -4.75 -4.95 17.32
N ALA A 124 -5.47 -3.96 17.87
CA ALA A 124 -6.20 -4.09 19.13
C ALA A 124 -7.31 -5.16 19.04
N GLY A 125 -8.02 -5.25 17.91
CA GLY A 125 -9.00 -6.31 17.67
C GLY A 125 -8.38 -7.70 17.76
N ARG A 126 -7.20 -7.89 17.16
CA ARG A 126 -6.44 -9.15 17.29
C ARG A 126 -5.92 -9.39 18.69
N TRP A 127 -5.36 -8.36 19.33
CA TRP A 127 -4.90 -8.44 20.72
C TRP A 127 -6.02 -8.92 21.66
N LEU A 128 -7.23 -8.37 21.52
CA LEU A 128 -8.39 -8.75 22.31
C LEU A 128 -8.90 -10.18 22.00
N GLY A 129 -8.69 -10.67 20.77
CA GLY A 129 -8.94 -12.05 20.39
C GLY A 129 -7.90 -13.06 20.93
N GLY A 130 -6.79 -12.56 21.50
CA GLY A 130 -5.65 -13.35 21.92
C GLY A 130 -4.64 -13.57 20.78
N PHE A 131 -3.38 -13.77 21.15
CA PHE A 131 -2.34 -14.18 20.21
C PHE A 131 -2.28 -15.70 20.13
N GLU A 132 -1.98 -16.21 18.94
CA GLU A 132 -1.60 -17.60 18.79
C GLU A 132 -0.34 -17.87 19.63
N THR A 133 -0.49 -18.71 20.64
CA THR A 133 0.62 -19.22 21.45
C THR A 133 1.02 -20.59 20.95
N LEU A 134 2.31 -20.79 20.73
CA LEU A 134 2.85 -22.08 20.34
C LEU A 134 2.81 -23.04 21.53
N ALA A 135 2.16 -24.19 21.36
CA ALA A 135 2.02 -25.19 22.42
C ALA A 135 3.40 -25.71 22.85
N GLY A 136 3.65 -25.74 24.17
CA GLY A 136 4.93 -26.19 24.73
C GLY A 136 6.11 -25.22 24.55
N ALA A 137 5.89 -24.05 23.92
CA ALA A 137 6.93 -23.05 23.74
C ALA A 137 7.09 -22.13 24.97
N PRO A 138 8.28 -21.54 25.18
CA PRO A 138 8.47 -20.52 26.21
C PRO A 138 7.62 -19.27 25.97
N ALA A 139 7.16 -18.61 27.03
CA ALA A 139 6.25 -17.45 26.93
C ALA A 139 6.79 -16.28 26.05
N TRP A 140 8.10 -16.15 25.87
CA TRP A 140 8.69 -15.11 25.03
C TRP A 140 8.39 -15.30 23.52
N THR A 141 8.06 -16.52 23.07
CA THR A 141 7.72 -16.79 21.66
C THR A 141 6.40 -16.17 21.23
N ALA A 142 5.58 -15.68 22.17
CA ALA A 142 4.39 -14.86 21.90
C ALA A 142 4.71 -13.60 21.08
N ILE A 143 5.98 -13.17 21.04
CA ILE A 143 6.43 -12.10 20.14
C ILE A 143 6.18 -12.43 18.66
N GLY A 144 6.20 -13.71 18.27
CA GLY A 144 5.88 -14.16 16.91
C GLY A 144 4.46 -13.77 16.51
N GLY A 145 3.47 -14.14 17.32
CA GLY A 145 2.06 -13.76 17.13
C GLY A 145 1.83 -12.24 17.18
N ILE A 146 2.57 -11.51 18.01
CA ILE A 146 2.50 -10.03 18.03
C ILE A 146 3.01 -9.43 16.71
N LEU A 147 4.15 -9.92 16.20
CA LEU A 147 4.74 -9.45 14.95
C LEU A 147 3.87 -9.81 13.75
N ASP A 148 3.25 -10.98 13.77
CA ASP A 148 2.29 -11.41 12.76
C ASP A 148 1.06 -10.49 12.73
N ALA A 149 0.43 -10.26 13.88
CA ALA A 149 -0.70 -9.35 14.02
C ALA A 149 -0.35 -7.91 13.58
N LEU A 150 0.87 -7.45 13.85
CA LEU A 150 1.35 -6.15 13.39
C LEU A 150 1.54 -6.12 11.87
N ALA A 151 2.16 -7.15 11.29
CA ALA A 151 2.38 -7.26 9.86
C ALA A 151 1.05 -7.22 9.10
N ASP A 152 0.08 -8.02 9.53
CA ASP A 152 -1.24 -8.04 8.93
C ASP A 152 -1.99 -6.71 9.10
N SER A 153 -1.79 -5.99 10.20
CA SER A 153 -2.42 -4.68 10.42
C SER A 153 -1.88 -3.64 9.44
N LEU A 154 -0.60 -3.73 9.04
CA LEU A 154 -0.01 -2.88 7.99
C LEU A 154 -0.64 -3.09 6.61
N ALA A 155 -1.26 -4.25 6.35
CA ALA A 155 -1.99 -4.49 5.11
C ALA A 155 -3.10 -3.45 4.88
N VAL A 156 -3.75 -3.00 5.96
CA VAL A 156 -4.82 -2.00 5.90
C VAL A 156 -4.26 -0.64 5.47
N ALA A 157 -3.12 -0.22 6.05
CA ALA A 157 -2.45 1.01 5.66
C ALA A 157 -1.96 0.98 4.20
N ALA A 158 -1.43 -0.15 3.75
CA ALA A 158 -1.04 -0.35 2.35
C ALA A 158 -2.25 -0.25 1.41
N GLY A 159 -3.36 -0.88 1.78
CA GLY A 159 -4.63 -0.82 1.05
C GLY A 159 -5.18 0.60 0.94
N LEU A 160 -5.22 1.34 2.06
CA LEU A 160 -5.64 2.74 2.09
C LEU A 160 -4.77 3.60 1.16
N THR A 161 -3.44 3.43 1.22
CA THR A 161 -2.50 4.21 0.41
C THR A 161 -2.73 3.97 -1.09
N ILE A 162 -2.93 2.72 -1.51
CA ILE A 162 -3.26 2.37 -2.90
C ILE A 162 -4.62 2.96 -3.30
N ALA A 163 -5.63 2.84 -2.44
CA ALA A 163 -6.98 3.29 -2.73
C ALA A 163 -7.03 4.80 -2.97
N VAL A 164 -6.42 5.59 -2.08
CA VAL A 164 -6.35 7.05 -2.24
C VAL A 164 -5.57 7.41 -3.50
N ALA A 165 -4.42 6.77 -3.74
CA ALA A 165 -3.63 7.02 -4.94
C ALA A 165 -4.43 6.74 -6.23
N ALA A 166 -5.14 5.61 -6.30
CA ALA A 166 -5.92 5.21 -7.46
C ALA A 166 -7.13 6.12 -7.71
N LEU A 167 -7.82 6.55 -6.66
CA LEU A 167 -9.05 7.35 -6.77
C LEU A 167 -8.77 8.85 -6.93
N CYS A 168 -7.71 9.38 -6.31
CA CYS A 168 -7.31 10.78 -6.47
C CYS A 168 -6.86 11.09 -7.90
N TYR A 169 -6.06 10.19 -8.49
CA TYR A 169 -5.35 10.48 -9.74
C TYR A 169 -6.11 10.09 -11.02
N SER A 170 -7.28 9.44 -10.92
CA SER A 170 -8.03 8.99 -12.10
C SER A 170 -9.28 9.82 -12.40
N LYS A 171 -9.53 10.15 -13.67
CA LYS A 171 -10.75 10.84 -14.15
C LYS A 171 -11.94 9.89 -14.32
N ALA A 172 -11.71 8.67 -14.79
CA ALA A 172 -12.72 7.64 -14.95
C ALA A 172 -12.93 6.89 -13.63
N TRP A 173 -13.56 7.55 -12.65
CA TRP A 173 -13.70 7.04 -11.27
C TRP A 173 -14.28 5.63 -11.20
N ARG A 174 -15.26 5.30 -12.06
CA ARG A 174 -15.86 3.96 -12.13
C ARG A 174 -14.87 2.90 -12.60
N GLU A 175 -14.04 3.21 -13.59
CA GLU A 175 -13.01 2.31 -14.11
C GLU A 175 -11.86 2.16 -13.12
N ALA A 176 -11.42 3.26 -12.50
CA ALA A 176 -10.41 3.26 -11.45
C ALA A 176 -10.86 2.47 -10.22
N PHE A 177 -12.11 2.63 -9.79
CA PHE A 177 -12.69 1.85 -8.72
C PHE A 177 -12.73 0.36 -9.07
N LYS A 178 -13.18 0.00 -10.28
CA LYS A 178 -13.18 -1.39 -10.74
C LYS A 178 -11.77 -1.99 -10.79
N ALA A 179 -10.80 -1.23 -11.29
CA ALA A 179 -9.40 -1.64 -11.34
C ALA A 179 -8.79 -1.77 -9.93
N LEU A 180 -9.14 -0.87 -9.02
CA LEU A 180 -8.73 -0.91 -7.62
C LEU A 180 -9.30 -2.15 -6.92
N VAL A 181 -10.61 -2.39 -7.01
CA VAL A 181 -11.27 -3.57 -6.43
C VAL A 181 -10.65 -4.86 -6.98
N SER A 182 -10.46 -4.96 -8.29
CA SER A 182 -9.81 -6.13 -8.90
C SER A 182 -8.39 -6.35 -8.35
N ARG A 183 -7.60 -5.29 -8.18
CA ARG A 183 -6.24 -5.39 -7.63
C ARG A 183 -6.23 -5.70 -6.14
N LEU A 184 -7.16 -5.16 -5.35
CA LEU A 184 -7.31 -5.47 -3.93
C LEU A 184 -7.68 -6.94 -3.74
N ILE A 185 -8.58 -7.47 -4.57
CA ILE A 185 -8.93 -8.90 -4.58
C ILE A 185 -7.69 -9.74 -4.91
N VAL A 186 -6.97 -9.43 -6.00
CA VAL A 186 -5.74 -10.16 -6.37
C VAL A 186 -4.68 -10.10 -5.27
N PHE A 187 -4.50 -8.92 -4.67
CA PHE A 187 -3.58 -8.72 -3.57
C PHE A 187 -3.97 -9.58 -2.35
N LYS A 188 -5.25 -9.58 -1.96
CA LYS A 188 -5.74 -10.39 -0.83
C LYS A 188 -5.60 -11.89 -1.11
N ILE A 189 -5.92 -12.36 -2.32
CA ILE A 189 -5.70 -13.75 -2.75
C ILE A 189 -4.22 -14.11 -2.64
N MET A 190 -3.32 -13.24 -3.13
CA MET A 190 -1.88 -13.48 -3.05
C MET A 190 -1.39 -13.54 -1.60
N VAL A 191 -1.86 -12.63 -0.73
CA VAL A 191 -1.55 -12.66 0.71
C VAL A 191 -2.06 -13.96 1.33
N TRP A 192 -3.30 -14.37 1.04
CA TRP A 192 -3.88 -15.61 1.56
C TRP A 192 -3.09 -16.85 1.12
N VAL A 193 -2.72 -16.94 -0.16
CA VAL A 193 -1.84 -18.01 -0.66
C VAL A 193 -0.49 -17.99 0.04
N MET A 194 0.09 -16.81 0.31
CA MET A 194 1.35 -16.70 1.05
C MET A 194 1.21 -17.15 2.51
N VAL A 195 0.15 -16.75 3.21
CA VAL A 195 -0.15 -17.23 4.58
C VAL A 195 -0.26 -18.76 4.57
N LEU A 196 -1.05 -19.30 3.65
CA LEU A 196 -1.24 -20.75 3.53
C LEU A 196 0.09 -21.47 3.30
N VAL A 197 0.96 -20.94 2.44
CA VAL A 197 2.24 -21.59 2.11
C VAL A 197 3.29 -21.44 3.22
N PHE A 198 3.38 -20.28 3.87
CA PHE A 198 4.44 -19.99 4.84
C PHE A 198 4.05 -20.31 6.28
N VAL A 199 2.79 -20.12 6.65
CA VAL A 199 2.31 -20.28 8.03
C VAL A 199 1.56 -21.60 8.20
N GLU A 200 0.59 -21.91 7.34
CA GLU A 200 -0.23 -23.13 7.52
C GLU A 200 0.47 -24.41 7.05
N ILE A 201 1.14 -24.36 5.89
CA ILE A 201 1.92 -25.50 5.37
C ILE A 201 3.29 -25.57 6.07
N GLY A 202 3.77 -24.45 6.62
CA GLY A 202 5.02 -24.38 7.39
C GLY A 202 6.21 -24.93 6.62
N ILE A 203 6.61 -24.30 5.51
CA ILE A 203 7.72 -24.81 4.68
C ILE A 203 9.08 -24.47 5.30
N VAL A 204 9.21 -23.35 6.02
CA VAL A 204 10.53 -22.89 6.50
C VAL A 204 10.92 -23.68 7.75
N GLY A 205 10.00 -23.99 8.66
CA GLY A 205 10.25 -24.77 9.86
C GLY A 205 10.94 -26.12 9.59
N PRO A 206 10.38 -27.01 8.74
CA PRO A 206 10.98 -28.30 8.38
C PRO A 206 12.32 -28.18 7.66
N ILE A 207 12.49 -27.15 6.81
CA ILE A 207 13.77 -26.92 6.11
C ILE A 207 14.84 -26.49 7.12
N LEU A 208 14.50 -25.60 8.06
CA LEU A 208 15.43 -25.13 9.08
C LEU A 208 15.76 -26.24 10.08
N GLY A 209 14.77 -27.05 10.45
CA GLY A 209 14.89 -28.27 11.24
C GLY A 209 15.91 -29.23 10.64
N ALA A 210 15.69 -29.65 9.40
CA ALA A 210 16.57 -30.58 8.69
C ALA A 210 18.01 -30.05 8.51
N LEU A 211 18.18 -28.74 8.33
CA LEU A 211 19.50 -28.11 8.22
C LEU A 211 20.27 -28.12 9.54
N VAL A 212 19.60 -27.80 10.64
CA VAL A 212 20.22 -27.75 11.97
C VAL A 212 20.51 -29.15 12.48
N GLU A 213 19.58 -30.08 12.32
CA GLU A 213 19.77 -31.49 12.67
C GLU A 213 20.91 -32.09 11.83
N GLY A 214 20.94 -31.81 10.52
CA GLY A 214 21.99 -32.30 9.62
C GLY A 214 23.38 -31.70 9.86
N LEU A 215 23.48 -30.46 10.35
CA LEU A 215 24.77 -29.78 10.59
C LEU A 215 25.28 -29.93 12.03
N LEU A 216 24.38 -29.95 13.01
CA LEU A 216 24.73 -29.93 14.43
C LEU A 216 24.38 -31.23 15.15
N GLY A 217 23.58 -32.11 14.56
CA GLY A 217 23.15 -33.37 15.18
C GLY A 217 22.25 -33.17 16.40
N ILE A 218 21.58 -32.02 16.48
CA ILE A 218 20.72 -31.64 17.60
C ILE A 218 19.26 -31.71 17.15
N ASP A 219 18.45 -32.48 17.87
CA ASP A 219 16.99 -32.46 17.72
C ASP A 219 16.44 -31.11 18.16
N LEU A 220 15.79 -30.41 17.23
CA LEU A 220 15.14 -29.14 17.53
C LEU A 220 13.74 -29.37 18.11
N PRO A 221 13.31 -28.58 19.10
CA PRO A 221 11.93 -28.62 19.58
C PRO A 221 10.95 -28.24 18.46
N ASP A 222 9.81 -28.93 18.38
CA ASP A 222 8.79 -28.72 17.34
C ASP A 222 8.34 -27.25 17.23
N TRP A 223 8.20 -26.55 18.37
CA TRP A 223 7.78 -25.14 18.40
C TRP A 223 8.78 -24.18 17.73
N LEU A 224 10.05 -24.57 17.56
CA LEU A 224 11.05 -23.68 16.95
C LEU A 224 10.81 -23.52 15.44
N GLY A 225 10.29 -24.56 14.78
CA GLY A 225 9.91 -24.51 13.38
C GLY A 225 8.77 -23.53 13.16
N ASP A 226 7.68 -23.68 13.92
CA ASP A 226 6.51 -22.81 13.85
C ASP A 226 6.86 -21.35 14.17
N PHE A 227 7.74 -21.13 15.16
CA PHE A 227 8.23 -19.79 15.48
C PHE A 227 9.04 -19.17 14.33
N ALA A 228 9.88 -19.96 13.66
CA ALA A 228 10.65 -19.50 12.51
C ALA A 228 9.74 -19.18 11.31
N ASP A 229 8.69 -19.96 11.09
CA ASP A 229 7.68 -19.70 10.06
C ASP A 229 6.91 -18.40 10.35
N GLN A 230 6.41 -18.20 11.58
CA GLN A 230 5.74 -16.96 11.99
C GLN A 230 6.65 -15.73 11.83
N LEU A 231 7.92 -15.83 12.28
CA LEU A 231 8.87 -14.73 12.17
C LEU A 231 9.21 -14.41 10.71
N THR A 232 9.39 -15.45 9.89
CA THR A 232 9.70 -15.29 8.46
C THR A 232 8.52 -14.63 7.73
N TYR A 233 7.30 -15.07 8.01
CA TYR A 233 6.09 -14.45 7.50
C TYR A 233 6.00 -12.98 7.91
N ALA A 234 6.08 -12.67 9.20
CA ALA A 234 5.95 -11.31 9.70
C ALA A 234 6.98 -10.36 9.08
N VAL A 235 8.24 -10.79 8.97
CA VAL A 235 9.31 -10.00 8.34
C VAL A 235 9.05 -9.80 6.84
N LEU A 236 8.66 -10.86 6.14
CA LEU A 236 8.38 -10.81 4.69
C LEU A 236 7.21 -9.88 4.38
N MET A 237 6.09 -10.05 5.10
CA MET A 237 4.87 -9.28 4.89
C MET A 237 5.05 -7.82 5.26
N THR A 238 5.68 -7.55 6.41
CA THR A 238 6.05 -6.18 6.80
C THR A 238 6.90 -5.52 5.71
N THR A 239 7.90 -6.24 5.16
CA THR A 239 8.75 -5.71 4.09
C THR A 239 7.95 -5.43 2.81
N ILE A 240 7.04 -6.32 2.42
CA ILE A 240 6.18 -6.16 1.25
C ILE A 240 5.25 -4.94 1.43
N TYR A 241 4.58 -4.81 2.57
CA TYR A 241 3.66 -3.72 2.84
C TYR A 241 4.37 -2.38 2.92
N LEU A 242 5.53 -2.29 3.57
CA LEU A 242 6.37 -1.08 3.56
C LEU A 242 6.86 -0.74 2.15
N ALA A 243 7.20 -1.74 1.32
CA ALA A 243 7.57 -1.51 -0.07
C ALA A 243 6.39 -1.00 -0.92
N ILE A 244 5.18 -1.49 -0.66
CA ILE A 244 3.96 -1.00 -1.32
C ILE A 244 3.67 0.44 -0.92
N ILE A 245 3.71 0.75 0.38
CA ILE A 245 3.49 2.10 0.91
C ILE A 245 4.54 3.07 0.31
N GLY A 246 5.83 2.74 0.44
CA GLY A 246 6.91 3.56 -0.08
C GLY A 246 6.95 3.68 -1.62
N GLY A 247 6.60 2.59 -2.32
CA GLY A 247 6.47 2.56 -3.77
C GLY A 247 5.33 3.46 -4.25
N THR A 248 4.17 3.38 -3.58
CA THR A 248 2.99 4.19 -3.90
C THR A 248 3.27 5.66 -3.66
N TRP A 249 3.89 6.00 -2.53
CA TRP A 249 4.36 7.36 -2.27
C TRP A 249 5.25 7.89 -3.37
N THR A 250 6.27 7.13 -3.75
CA THR A 250 7.22 7.55 -4.79
C THR A 250 6.55 7.73 -6.14
N ALA A 251 5.61 6.84 -6.49
CA ALA A 251 4.84 6.94 -7.74
C ALA A 251 3.93 8.18 -7.71
N CYS A 252 3.20 8.40 -6.63
CA CYS A 252 2.34 9.57 -6.46
C CYS A 252 3.13 10.87 -6.54
N ARG A 253 4.23 10.98 -5.79
CA ARG A 253 5.09 12.17 -5.77
C ARG A 253 5.61 12.54 -7.16
N ARG A 254 6.06 11.54 -7.94
CA ARG A 254 6.57 11.75 -9.31
C ARG A 254 5.48 12.12 -10.30
N SER A 255 4.28 11.58 -10.12
CA SER A 255 3.15 11.79 -11.01
C SER A 255 2.32 13.02 -10.63
N PHE A 256 2.55 13.64 -9.46
CA PHE A 256 1.70 14.72 -8.94
C PHE A 256 1.73 15.98 -9.81
N GLY A 257 2.92 16.40 -10.25
CA GLY A 257 3.04 17.51 -11.19
C GLY A 257 2.40 17.24 -12.56
N ARG A 258 2.32 15.97 -12.96
CA ARG A 258 1.58 15.59 -14.17
C ARG A 258 0.07 15.62 -13.90
N LEU A 259 -0.39 15.16 -12.74
CA LEU A 259 -1.79 15.22 -12.33
C LEU A 259 -2.32 16.67 -12.36
N LEU A 260 -1.56 17.63 -11.84
CA LEU A 260 -1.97 19.04 -11.81
C LEU A 260 -2.06 19.65 -13.22
N ARG A 261 -1.19 19.24 -14.15
CA ARG A 261 -1.15 19.76 -15.53
C ARG A 261 -2.15 19.10 -16.46
N GLU A 262 -2.23 17.77 -16.41
CA GLU A 262 -2.99 16.95 -17.36
C GLU A 262 -4.39 16.60 -16.81
N GLY A 263 -4.62 16.79 -15.51
CA GLY A 263 -5.87 16.46 -14.84
C GLY A 263 -6.04 14.97 -14.51
N GLU A 264 -5.15 14.11 -14.99
CA GLU A 264 -5.20 12.66 -14.78
C GLU A 264 -3.83 11.99 -14.90
N VAL A 265 -3.59 10.95 -14.09
CA VAL A 265 -2.45 10.03 -14.25
C VAL A 265 -2.82 8.63 -13.76
N ASP A 266 -2.49 7.59 -14.54
CA ASP A 266 -2.54 6.21 -14.04
C ASP A 266 -1.32 5.92 -13.13
N VAL A 267 -1.48 6.24 -11.83
CA VAL A 267 -0.49 5.92 -10.79
C VAL A 267 -0.32 4.43 -10.61
N LEU A 268 -1.38 3.66 -10.87
CA LEU A 268 -1.41 2.21 -10.74
C LEU A 268 -0.56 1.53 -11.84
N GLU A 269 -0.53 2.09 -13.04
CA GLU A 269 0.42 1.71 -14.09
C GLU A 269 1.84 2.17 -13.74
N THR A 270 2.00 3.40 -13.22
CA THR A 270 3.31 3.91 -12.78
C THR A 270 3.93 2.99 -11.72
N LEU A 271 3.15 2.55 -10.73
CA LEU A 271 3.53 1.55 -9.74
C LEU A 271 3.96 0.22 -10.37
N LYS A 272 3.21 -0.27 -11.37
CA LYS A 272 3.53 -1.51 -12.08
C LYS A 272 4.86 -1.39 -12.81
N THR A 273 5.09 -0.30 -13.55
CA THR A 273 6.38 -0.07 -14.22
C THR A 273 7.52 0.09 -13.21
N MET A 274 7.26 0.68 -12.04
CA MET A 274 8.23 0.80 -10.96
C MET A 274 8.55 -0.53 -10.29
N ALA A 275 7.61 -1.46 -10.26
CA ALA A 275 7.83 -2.81 -9.79
C ALA A 275 8.68 -3.61 -10.80
N GLU A 276 8.50 -3.43 -12.11
CA GLU A 276 9.25 -4.19 -13.12
C GLU A 276 10.79 -4.07 -13.00
N THR A 277 11.49 -5.19 -13.18
CA THR A 277 12.95 -5.25 -13.15
C THR A 277 13.59 -4.36 -14.24
N PRO A 278 14.80 -3.80 -14.01
CA PRO A 278 15.45 -2.91 -14.97
C PRO A 278 15.60 -3.51 -16.37
N GLY A 279 15.81 -4.83 -16.44
CA GLY A 279 15.89 -5.57 -17.70
C GLY A 279 14.55 -5.63 -18.44
N LYS A 280 13.43 -5.89 -17.75
CA LYS A 280 12.09 -5.83 -18.34
C LYS A 280 11.74 -4.41 -18.78
N ARG A 281 12.05 -3.40 -17.96
CA ARG A 281 11.86 -1.97 -18.31
C ARG A 281 12.62 -1.57 -19.56
N ARG A 282 13.89 -1.97 -19.69
CA ARG A 282 14.71 -1.72 -20.90
C ARG A 282 14.15 -2.45 -22.13
N ARG A 283 13.62 -3.67 -21.97
CA ARG A 283 12.97 -4.43 -23.05
C ARG A 283 11.65 -3.79 -23.49
N ALA A 284 10.82 -3.36 -22.54
CA ALA A 284 9.57 -2.66 -22.81
C ALA A 284 9.82 -1.32 -23.50
N ALA A 285 10.77 -0.51 -23.01
CA ALA A 285 11.18 0.75 -23.65
C ALA A 285 11.75 0.53 -25.06
N ARG A 286 12.53 -0.54 -25.28
CA ARG A 286 13.00 -0.93 -26.61
C ARG A 286 11.85 -1.35 -27.53
N LYS A 287 10.85 -2.09 -27.03
CA LYS A 287 9.65 -2.44 -27.79
C LYS A 287 8.83 -1.21 -28.15
N ALA A 288 8.55 -0.32 -27.19
CA ALA A 288 7.81 0.91 -27.42
C ALA A 288 8.50 1.83 -28.44
N ARG A 289 9.85 1.98 -28.36
CA ARG A 289 10.62 2.72 -29.37
C ARG A 289 10.55 2.09 -30.76
N LYS A 290 10.60 0.75 -30.85
CA LYS A 290 10.44 0.04 -32.13
C LYS A 290 9.02 0.17 -32.69
N GLN A 291 8.01 0.19 -31.82
CA GLN A 291 6.61 0.38 -32.20
C GLN A 291 6.40 1.79 -32.74
N ALA A 292 6.80 2.82 -31.98
CA ALA A 292 6.73 4.22 -32.41
C ALA A 292 7.49 4.49 -33.71
N ALA A 293 8.66 3.86 -33.91
CA ALA A 293 9.40 3.98 -35.16
C ALA A 293 8.72 3.27 -36.35
N ARG A 294 7.97 2.19 -36.11
CA ARG A 294 7.15 1.51 -37.13
C ARG A 294 5.90 2.33 -37.45
N ASP A 295 5.25 2.88 -36.45
CA ASP A 295 4.04 3.69 -36.60
C ASP A 295 4.36 4.99 -37.36
N ALA A 296 5.50 5.62 -37.06
CA ALA A 296 5.99 6.79 -37.79
C ALA A 296 6.32 6.47 -39.27
N ARG A 297 6.92 5.30 -39.55
CA ARG A 297 7.13 4.83 -40.94
C ARG A 297 5.82 4.55 -41.66
N ALA A 298 4.87 3.87 -41.00
CA ALA A 298 3.57 3.60 -41.58
C ALA A 298 2.74 4.86 -41.86
N GLN A 299 2.95 5.94 -41.10
CA GLN A 299 2.37 7.26 -41.39
C GLN A 299 3.09 7.97 -42.55
N SER A 300 4.42 7.86 -42.62
CA SER A 300 5.22 8.36 -43.75
C SER A 300 4.82 7.71 -45.08
N ASP A 301 4.69 6.39 -45.11
CA ASP A 301 4.35 5.62 -46.32
C ASP A 301 2.89 5.85 -46.78
N ARG A 302 2.03 6.38 -45.90
CA ARG A 302 0.65 6.79 -46.24
C ARG A 302 0.53 8.24 -46.69
N ALA A 303 1.58 9.05 -46.49
CA ALA A 303 1.58 10.47 -46.79
C ALA A 303 2.20 10.81 -48.16
N GLU A 304 2.85 9.87 -48.85
CA GLU A 304 3.26 10.03 -50.24
C GLU A 304 2.05 9.85 -51.18
N PRO A 305 1.61 10.88 -51.92
CA PRO A 305 0.66 10.68 -52.99
C PRO A 305 1.37 9.96 -54.15
N PRO A 306 0.66 9.12 -54.92
CA PRO A 306 1.25 8.40 -56.04
C PRO A 306 1.84 9.42 -57.02
N SER A 307 3.16 9.34 -57.21
CA SER A 307 3.87 10.11 -58.23
C SER A 307 3.34 9.70 -59.61
N SER A 308 2.53 10.58 -60.20
CA SER A 308 2.09 10.52 -61.59
C SER A 308 3.23 10.76 -62.56
#